data_AF-A0A534PCZ1-F1
#
_entry.id   AF-A0A534PCZ1-F1
#
_cell.length_a   1.000
_cell.length_b   1.000
_cell.length_c   1.000
_cell.angle_alpha   90.00
_cell.angle_beta   90.00
_cell.angle_gamma   90.00
#
_symmetry.space_group_name_H-M   'P 1'
#
loop_
_entity.id
_entity.type
_entity.pdbx_description
1 polymer ?
#
loop_
_entity_poly.entity_id
_entity_poly.type
_entity_poly.pdbx_seq_one_letter_code
_entity_poly.pdbx_strand_id
1 'polypeptide(L)' 'ADATAIMLHAHTHGFAVAGVYIFEIAETKVQQTMALASKASFPLLCTMEPEDAPT' A
#
# COMPACT_ATOMS: atom_id res chain seq x y z
N ALA A 1 -9.30 -13.89 1.08
CA ALA A 1 -10.39 -12.93 1.32
C ALA A 1 -9.84 -11.53 1.57
N ASP A 2 -8.72 -11.42 2.28
CA ASP A 2 -8.15 -10.15 2.75
C ASP A 2 -7.81 -9.15 1.63
N ALA A 3 -7.22 -9.60 0.52
CA ALA A 3 -6.87 -8.70 -0.60
C ALA A 3 -8.10 -8.00 -1.23
N THR A 4 -9.21 -8.73 -1.39
CA THR A 4 -10.46 -8.16 -1.91
C THR A 4 -11.05 -7.15 -0.94
N ALA A 5 -10.97 -7.43 0.37
CA ALA A 5 -11.45 -6.51 1.40
C ALA A 5 -10.62 -5.21 1.43
N ILE A 6 -9.29 -5.30 1.38
CA ILE A 6 -8.39 -4.14 1.30
C ILE A 6 -8.68 -3.31 0.04
N MET A 7 -8.82 -3.97 -1.11
CA MET A 7 -9.14 -3.30 -2.37
C MET A 7 -10.48 -2.57 -2.29
N LEU A 8 -11.53 -3.22 -1.76
CA LEU A 8 -12.84 -2.60 -1.62
C LEU A 8 -12.83 -1.44 -0.62
N HIS A 9 -12.05 -1.54 0.45
CA HIS A 9 -11.84 -0.45 1.38
C HIS A 9 -11.19 0.75 0.68
N ALA A 10 -10.12 0.53 -0.09
CA ALA A 10 -9.45 1.60 -0.84
C ALA A 10 -10.39 2.25 -1.86
N HIS A 11 -11.22 1.46 -2.54
CA HIS A 11 -12.20 1.97 -3.49
C HIS A 11 -13.26 2.86 -2.82
N THR A 12 -13.71 2.51 -1.62
CA THR A 12 -14.79 3.22 -0.91
C THR A 12 -14.31 4.39 -0.06
N HIS A 13 -13.09 4.34 0.47
CA HIS A 13 -12.54 5.34 1.40
C HIS A 13 -11.39 6.17 0.79
N GLY A 14 -10.97 5.86 -0.44
CA GLY A 14 -9.85 6.52 -1.12
C GLY A 14 -8.46 5.96 -0.76
N PHE A 15 -8.34 5.20 0.33
CA PHE A 15 -7.10 4.53 0.73
C PHE A 15 -7.38 3.28 1.58
N ALA A 16 -6.38 2.40 1.71
CA ALA A 16 -6.41 1.27 2.63
C ALA A 16 -5.00 0.88 3.06
N VAL A 17 -4.87 0.33 4.27
CA VAL A 17 -3.61 -0.20 4.79
C VAL A 17 -3.37 -1.59 4.22
N ALA A 18 -2.30 -1.75 3.44
CA ALA A 18 -1.89 -3.04 2.90
C ALA A 18 -1.11 -3.90 3.91
N GLY A 19 -0.43 -3.26 4.88
CA GLY A 19 0.29 -3.90 5.97
C GLY A 19 1.21 -2.93 6.71
N VAL A 20 1.63 -3.31 7.91
CA VAL A 20 2.58 -2.56 8.74
C VAL A 20 3.90 -3.33 8.80
N TYR A 21 5.01 -2.63 8.57
CA TYR A 21 6.35 -3.21 8.49
C TYR A 21 7.38 -2.27 9.08
N ILE A 22 8.57 -2.79 9.39
CA ILE A 22 9.74 -1.94 9.60
C ILE A 22 10.07 -1.15 8.33
N PHE A 23 10.69 0.01 8.51
CA PHE A 23 10.94 0.98 7.44
C PHE A 23 11.53 0.36 6.17
N GLU A 24 12.63 -0.39 6.28
CA GLU A 24 13.32 -0.98 5.12
C GLU A 24 12.43 -1.94 4.32
N ILE A 25 11.57 -2.70 5.02
CA ILE A 25 10.63 -3.64 4.39
C ILE A 25 9.48 -2.89 3.74
N ALA A 26 8.95 -1.84 4.40
CA ALA A 26 7.90 -0.99 3.84
C ALA A 26 8.39 -0.31 2.56
N GLU A 27 9.58 0.27 2.58
CA GLU A 27 10.21 0.94 1.43
C GLU A 27 10.36 -0.02 0.25
N THR A 28 10.93 -1.21 0.50
CA THR A 28 11.11 -2.23 -0.54
C THR A 28 9.77 -2.64 -1.17
N LYS A 29 8.73 -2.85 -0.34
CA LYS A 29 7.39 -3.26 -0.82
C LYS A 29 6.70 -2.17 -1.63
N VAL A 30 6.81 -0.91 -1.23
CA VAL A 30 6.29 0.24 -1.99
C VAL A 30 6.95 0.30 -3.36
N GLN A 31 8.28 0.26 -3.41
CA GLN A 31 9.01 0.31 -4.68
C GLN A 31 8.64 -0.85 -5.63
N GLN A 32 8.56 -2.08 -5.12
CA GLN A 32 8.18 -3.25 -5.91
C GLN A 32 6.77 -3.13 -6.48
N THR A 33 5.81 -2.68 -5.67
CA THR A 33 4.40 -2.53 -6.06
C THR A 33 4.25 -1.45 -7.13
N MET A 34 4.89 -0.29 -6.93
CA MET A 34 4.88 0.81 -7.88
C MET A 34 5.54 0.44 -9.22
N ALA A 35 6.68 -0.27 -9.18
CA ALA A 35 7.36 -0.74 -10.38
C ALA A 35 6.49 -1.72 -11.18
N LEU A 36 5.77 -2.63 -10.51
CA LEU A 36 4.86 -3.57 -11.16
C LEU A 36 3.69 -2.85 -11.83
N ALA A 37 3.07 -1.88 -11.14
CA ALA A 37 1.97 -1.09 -11.68
C ALA A 37 2.41 -0.26 -12.90
N SER A 38 3.58 0.39 -12.80
CA SER A 38 4.17 1.15 -13.91
C SER A 38 4.45 0.26 -15.12
N LYS A 39 5.07 -0.92 -14.92
CA LYS A 39 5.33 -1.89 -15.98
C LYS A 39 4.04 -2.36 -16.67
N ALA A 40 2.94 -2.44 -15.93
CA ALA A 40 1.63 -2.82 -16.44
C ALA A 40 0.81 -1.62 -16.97
N SER A 41 1.38 -0.42 -17.04
CA SER A 41 0.72 0.81 -17.50
C SER A 41 -0.52 1.19 -16.67
N PHE A 42 -0.48 0.94 -15.36
CA PHE A 42 -1.54 1.34 -14.43
C PHE A 42 -1.12 2.50 -13.52
N PRO A 43 -2.03 3.44 -13.20
CA PRO A 43 -1.73 4.63 -12.40
C PRO A 43 -1.81 4.37 -10.89
N LEU A 44 -1.52 3.14 -10.43
CA LEU A 44 -1.62 2.80 -9.00
C LEU A 44 -0.66 3.68 -8.18
N LEU A 45 -1.14 4.18 -7.05
CA LEU A 45 -0.32 4.85 -6.04
C LEU A 45 -0.24 4.00 -4.78
N CYS A 46 0.98 3.71 -4.35
CA CYS A 46 1.31 3.03 -3.10
C CYS A 46 2.38 3.86 -2.39
N THR A 47 2.16 4.12 -1.11
CA THR A 47 3.03 4.93 -0.24
C THR A 47 3.22 4.22 1.10
N MET A 48 4.16 4.72 1.90
CA MET A 48 4.35 4.30 3.29
C MET A 48 4.28 5.54 4.18
N GLU A 49 3.72 5.36 5.37
CA GLU A 49 3.65 6.38 6.41
C GLU A 49 4.13 5.75 7.72
N PRO A 50 4.80 6.52 8.61
CA PRO A 50 5.06 6.06 9.96
C PRO A 50 3.74 5.68 10.63
N GLU A 51 3.74 4.57 11.36
CA GLU A 51 2.59 4.27 12.22
C GLU A 51 2.50 5.38 13.27
N ASP A 52 1.33 6.03 13.37
CA ASP A 52 1.07 6.98 14.43
C ASP A 52 1.25 6.24 15.76
N ALA A 53 2.35 6.53 16.46
CA ALA A 53 2.59 5.96 17.77
C ALA A 53 1.35 6.22 18.63
N PRO A 54 0.80 5.21 19.32
CA PRO A 54 -0.23 5.49 20.29
C PRO A 54 0.43 6.39 21.36
N THR A 55 -0.17 7.53 21.65
CA THR A 55 -0.10 8.06 23.01
C THR A 55 -0.59 7.00 23.99
#